data_AF-A0A522W0F4-F1
#
_entry.id   AF-A0A522W0F4-F1
#
_cell.length_a   1.000
_cell.length_b   1.000
_cell.length_c   1.000
_cell.angle_alpha   90.00
_cell.angle_beta   90.00
_cell.angle_gamma   90.00
#
_symmetry.space_group_name_H-M   'P 1'
#
loop_
_entity.id
_entity.type
_entity.pdbx_description
1 polymer ?
#
loop_
_entity_poly.entity_id
_entity_poly.type
_entity_poly.pdbx_seq_one_letter_code
_entity_poly.pdbx_strand_id
1 'polypeptide(L)'
;MIRLLFVLPLAPALLLGLNGTASAQMAGDPVLVKECSSCHLPFSAGWLTKASWRKIMDTLDNHFGDDARLPDERKAAVEAALMEGAGDAKTERPSPFLKSVKGDPAP
;
A
#
# COMPACT_ATOMS: atom_id res chain seq x y z
N MET A 1 9.99 47.57 -49.01
CA MET A 1 10.46 46.23 -48.58
C MET A 1 10.40 46.17 -47.06
N ILE A 2 9.23 45.83 -46.51
CA ILE A 2 8.99 45.72 -45.06
C ILE A 2 9.20 44.25 -44.70
N ARG A 3 10.30 43.95 -44.00
CA ARG A 3 10.59 42.60 -43.48
C ARG A 3 9.76 42.42 -42.21
N LEU A 4 8.62 41.75 -42.32
CA LEU A 4 7.91 41.16 -41.18
C LEU A 4 8.88 40.19 -40.49
N LEU A 5 9.44 40.58 -39.34
CA LEU A 5 10.04 39.64 -38.40
C LEU A 5 8.99 39.34 -37.33
N PHE A 6 8.26 38.25 -37.59
CA PHE A 6 7.47 37.53 -36.59
C PHE A 6 8.40 37.15 -35.43
N VAL A 7 8.34 37.90 -34.34
CA VAL A 7 8.87 37.45 -33.05
C VAL A 7 7.80 36.54 -32.46
N LEU A 8 7.96 35.23 -32.68
CA LEU A 8 7.18 34.21 -31.98
C LEU A 8 7.51 34.37 -30.48
N PRO A 9 6.56 34.71 -29.60
CA PRO A 9 6.86 34.67 -28.18
C PRO A 9 7.08 33.21 -27.80
N LEU A 10 8.29 32.87 -27.37
CA LEU A 10 8.49 31.70 -26.51
C LEU A 10 7.49 31.83 -25.36
N ALA A 11 6.62 30.83 -25.19
CA ALA A 11 5.79 30.69 -24.00
C ALA A 11 6.50 29.74 -23.04
N PRO A 12 7.16 30.21 -21.96
CA PRO A 12 7.67 29.33 -20.93
C PRO A 12 6.73 29.41 -19.73
N ALA A 13 5.68 28.61 -19.71
CA ALA A 13 4.99 28.23 -18.46
C ALA A 13 3.75 27.40 -18.79
N LEU A 14 3.95 26.13 -19.12
CA LEU A 14 2.90 25.13 -18.86
C LEU A 14 3.55 23.83 -18.37
N LEU A 15 4.42 23.95 -17.37
CA LEU A 15 4.65 22.87 -16.41
C LEU A 15 3.66 23.07 -15.26
N LEU A 16 2.35 23.10 -15.58
CA LEU A 16 1.33 22.90 -14.55
C LEU A 16 1.53 21.49 -14.03
N GLY A 17 1.89 21.40 -12.76
CA GLY A 17 2.18 20.17 -12.06
C GLY A 17 1.10 19.14 -12.28
N LEU A 18 1.50 18.03 -12.90
CA LEU A 18 0.89 16.74 -12.64
C LEU A 18 1.29 16.35 -11.21
N ASN A 19 0.72 17.03 -10.21
CA ASN A 19 0.46 16.41 -8.94
C ASN A 19 -0.62 15.36 -9.22
N GLY A 20 -0.18 14.26 -9.82
CA GLY A 20 -0.97 13.07 -9.94
C GLY A 20 -1.25 12.61 -8.53
N THR A 21 -2.40 12.99 -7.99
CA THR A 21 -3.15 12.12 -7.10
C THR A 21 -3.63 10.95 -7.96
N ALA A 22 -2.69 10.17 -8.51
CA ALA A 22 -2.97 8.82 -8.92
C ALA A 22 -3.47 8.17 -7.64
N SER A 23 -4.74 7.81 -7.60
CA SER A 23 -5.34 7.17 -6.43
C SER A 23 -4.45 6.00 -6.03
N ALA A 24 -3.73 6.19 -4.91
CA ALA A 24 -2.92 5.16 -4.25
C ALA A 24 -3.80 3.97 -3.79
N GLN A 25 -5.11 4.01 -4.02
CA GLN A 25 -6.01 2.88 -3.84
C GLN A 25 -5.82 1.73 -4.84
N MET A 26 -5.19 1.95 -6.02
CA MET A 26 -5.06 0.90 -7.05
C MET A 26 -3.69 0.23 -7.13
N ALA A 27 -2.62 0.97 -6.85
CA ALA A 27 -1.30 0.39 -6.64
C ALA A 27 -1.18 0.10 -5.14
N GLY A 28 -1.04 -1.16 -4.75
CA GLY A 28 -0.91 -1.54 -3.34
C GLY A 28 0.15 -0.71 -2.60
N ASP A 29 0.04 -0.63 -1.28
CA ASP A 29 0.94 0.15 -0.43
C ASP A 29 2.43 -0.10 -0.82
N PRO A 30 3.22 0.95 -1.10
CA PRO A 30 4.59 0.79 -1.59
C PRO A 30 5.50 -0.02 -0.66
N VAL A 31 5.27 0.03 0.66
CA VAL A 31 6.02 -0.75 1.64
C VAL A 31 5.70 -2.23 1.47
N LEU A 32 4.42 -2.59 1.32
CA LEU A 32 4.00 -3.96 1.09
C LEU A 32 4.48 -4.48 -0.26
N VAL A 33 4.44 -3.65 -1.30
CA VAL A 33 5.02 -4.01 -2.61
C VAL A 33 6.51 -4.25 -2.47
N LYS A 34 7.24 -3.44 -1.71
CA LYS A 34 8.69 -3.58 -1.60
C LYS A 34 9.12 -4.83 -0.82
N GLU A 35 8.48 -5.11 0.30
CA GLU A 35 8.93 -6.13 1.25
C GLU A 35 8.15 -7.45 1.13
N CYS A 36 6.94 -7.46 0.57
CA CYS A 36 6.07 -8.65 0.50
C CYS A 36 5.86 -9.18 -0.93
N SER A 37 6.61 -8.70 -1.93
CA SER A 37 6.47 -9.13 -3.35
C SER A 37 7.58 -10.05 -3.87
N SER A 38 8.51 -10.48 -3.01
CA SER A 38 9.63 -11.34 -3.43
C SER A 38 9.20 -12.76 -3.80
N CYS A 39 8.12 -13.26 -3.19
CA CYS A 39 7.69 -14.67 -3.33
C CYS A 39 6.27 -14.82 -3.90
N HIS A 40 5.39 -13.85 -3.65
CA HIS A 40 4.00 -13.85 -4.13
C HIS A 40 3.55 -12.42 -4.44
N LEU A 41 2.35 -12.26 -4.99
CA LEU A 41 1.75 -10.93 -5.13
C LEU A 41 1.54 -10.32 -3.73
N PRO A 42 1.88 -9.05 -3.47
CA PRO A 42 1.62 -8.43 -2.18
C PRO A 42 0.11 -8.36 -1.95
N PHE A 43 -0.36 -9.07 -0.93
CA PHE A 43 -1.78 -9.07 -0.56
C PHE A 43 -2.19 -7.70 -0.02
N SER A 44 -3.42 -7.27 -0.34
CA SER A 44 -3.94 -6.01 0.18
C SER A 44 -4.19 -6.14 1.68
N ALA A 45 -3.78 -5.11 2.44
CA ALA A 45 -4.00 -5.05 3.88
C ALA A 45 -5.49 -5.24 4.25
N GLY A 46 -6.42 -4.76 3.40
CA GLY A 46 -7.87 -4.86 3.64
C GLY A 46 -8.44 -6.27 3.57
N TRP A 47 -7.65 -7.27 3.16
CA TRP A 47 -8.13 -8.65 3.01
C TRP A 47 -8.24 -9.40 4.34
N LEU A 48 -7.49 -9.00 5.37
CA LEU A 48 -7.51 -9.63 6.69
C LEU A 48 -7.72 -8.61 7.81
N THR A 49 -8.04 -9.12 9.00
CA THR A 49 -8.11 -8.35 10.25
C THR A 49 -6.72 -8.04 10.78
N LYS A 50 -6.60 -7.00 11.61
CA LYS A 50 -5.36 -6.68 12.35
C LYS A 50 -4.80 -7.89 13.09
N ALA A 51 -5.65 -8.66 13.78
CA ALA A 51 -5.21 -9.84 14.52
C ALA A 51 -4.58 -10.91 13.62
N SER A 52 -5.18 -11.16 12.45
CA SER A 52 -4.62 -12.11 11.48
C SER A 52 -3.28 -11.63 10.93
N TRP A 53 -3.15 -10.34 10.59
CA TRP A 53 -1.88 -9.78 10.14
C TRP A 53 -0.80 -9.84 11.20
N ARG A 54 -1.12 -9.55 12.47
CA ARG A 54 -0.16 -9.65 13.57
C ARG A 54 0.38 -11.07 13.72
N LYS A 55 -0.50 -12.08 13.70
CA LYS A 55 -0.08 -13.50 13.73
C LYS A 55 0.93 -13.81 12.62
N ILE A 56 0.68 -13.35 11.39
CA ILE A 56 1.60 -13.55 10.25
C ILE A 56 2.93 -12.83 10.48
N MET A 57 2.91 -11.58 10.93
CA MET A 57 4.13 -10.79 11.16
C MET A 57 4.97 -11.31 12.34
N ASP A 58 4.33 -11.94 13.32
CA ASP A 58 5.01 -12.54 14.47
C ASP A 58 5.74 -13.85 14.12
N THR A 59 5.34 -14.53 13.03
CA THR A 59 5.89 -15.82 12.62
C THR A 59 6.54 -15.78 11.23
N LEU A 60 7.20 -14.68 10.88
CA LEU A 60 7.87 -14.54 9.57
C LEU A 60 9.02 -15.53 9.36
N ASP A 61 9.63 -16.04 10.43
CA ASP A 61 10.63 -17.11 10.39
C ASP A 61 10.05 -18.48 9.99
N ASN A 62 8.73 -18.63 10.05
CA ASN A 62 7.98 -19.79 9.57
C ASN A 62 6.77 -19.34 8.73
N HIS A 63 7.05 -18.60 7.66
CA HIS A 63 6.08 -18.03 6.77
C HIS A 63 5.64 -19.06 5.71
N PHE A 64 4.70 -19.92 6.09
CA PHE A 64 4.14 -20.97 5.21
C PHE A 64 5.20 -21.95 4.66
N GLY A 65 6.22 -22.25 5.46
CA GLY A 65 7.31 -23.17 5.11
C GLY A 65 8.59 -22.47 4.61
N ASP A 66 8.58 -21.14 4.51
CA ASP A 66 9.76 -20.33 4.18
C ASP A 66 10.15 -19.37 5.32
N ASP A 67 11.37 -18.84 5.25
CA ASP A 67 11.87 -17.78 6.12
C ASP A 67 11.75 -16.41 5.43
N ALA A 68 10.79 -15.61 5.87
CA ALA A 68 10.49 -14.27 5.37
C ALA A 68 10.90 -13.17 6.37
N ARG A 69 11.88 -13.43 7.25
CA ARG A 69 12.34 -12.44 8.23
C ARG A 69 12.78 -11.13 7.56
N LEU A 70 12.37 -10.03 8.18
CA LEU A 70 12.77 -8.68 7.82
C LEU A 70 13.58 -8.06 8.95
N PRO A 71 14.52 -7.13 8.67
CA PRO A 71 15.13 -6.29 9.69
C PRO A 71 14.06 -5.51 10.48
N ASP A 72 14.29 -5.29 11.76
CA ASP A 72 13.28 -4.74 12.70
C ASP A 72 12.62 -3.44 12.20
N GLU A 73 13.40 -2.51 11.64
CA GLU A 73 12.89 -1.27 11.08
C GLU A 73 11.88 -1.51 9.94
N ARG A 74 12.18 -2.45 9.05
CA ARG A 74 11.30 -2.79 7.93
C ARG A 74 10.09 -3.57 8.38
N LYS A 75 10.28 -4.50 9.33
CA LYS A 75 9.20 -5.25 9.96
C LYS A 75 8.18 -4.28 10.58
N ALA A 76 8.65 -3.26 11.30
CA ALA A 76 7.79 -2.24 11.90
C ALA A 76 7.04 -1.42 10.84
N ALA A 77 7.69 -1.03 9.74
CA ALA A 77 7.04 -0.32 8.64
C ALA A 77 5.95 -1.15 7.96
N VAL A 78 6.21 -2.44 7.69
CA VAL A 78 5.23 -3.37 7.13
C VAL A 78 4.06 -3.58 8.09
N GLU A 79 4.33 -3.79 9.38
CA GLU A 79 3.27 -3.96 10.37
C GLU A 79 2.39 -2.71 10.45
N ALA A 80 2.99 -1.51 10.47
CA ALA A 80 2.23 -0.26 10.47
C ALA A 80 1.30 -0.14 9.25
N ALA A 81 1.81 -0.40 8.04
CA ALA A 81 1.03 -0.37 6.81
C ALA A 81 -0.14 -1.38 6.82
N LEU A 82 0.12 -2.61 7.28
CA LEU A 82 -0.92 -3.65 7.43
C LEU A 82 -1.98 -3.24 8.45
N MET A 83 -1.59 -2.66 9.59
CA MET A 83 -2.53 -2.28 10.65
C MET A 83 -3.39 -1.07 10.24
N GLU A 84 -2.84 -0.10 9.51
CA GLU A 84 -3.59 1.05 9.00
C GLU A 84 -4.61 0.64 7.93
N GLY A 85 -4.22 -0.28 7.04
CA GLY A 85 -5.03 -0.75 5.94
C GLY A 85 -5.92 -1.97 6.23
N ALA A 86 -5.85 -2.55 7.43
CA ALA A 86 -6.58 -3.77 7.78
C ALA A 86 -8.10 -3.64 7.56
N GLY A 87 -8.77 -4.75 7.24
CA GLY A 87 -10.21 -4.74 6.95
C GLY A 87 -11.08 -4.23 8.12
N ASP A 88 -10.61 -4.40 9.35
CA ASP A 88 -11.21 -3.93 10.60
C ASP A 88 -10.62 -2.59 11.09
N ALA A 89 -9.81 -1.89 10.30
CA ALA A 89 -9.23 -0.60 10.66
C ALA A 89 -10.24 0.57 10.60
N LYS A 90 -11.25 0.50 9.70
CA LYS A 90 -12.29 1.53 9.55
C LYS A 90 -13.67 0.93 9.84
N THR A 91 -14.35 1.47 10.85
CA THR A 91 -15.57 0.89 11.42
C THR A 91 -16.87 1.50 10.86
N GLU A 92 -16.79 2.40 9.88
CA GLU A 92 -17.97 3.14 9.39
C GLU A 92 -19.00 2.21 8.72
N ARG A 93 -18.55 1.07 8.14
CA ARG A 93 -19.46 0.03 7.63
C ARG A 93 -18.76 -1.34 7.41
N PRO A 94 -18.34 -2.05 8.47
CA PRO A 94 -17.63 -3.32 8.32
C PRO A 94 -18.47 -4.35 7.57
N SER A 95 -17.82 -5.10 6.67
CA SER A 95 -18.49 -6.14 5.89
C SER A 95 -19.09 -7.21 6.82
N PRO A 96 -20.21 -7.88 6.45
CA PRO A 96 -20.78 -8.96 7.25
C PRO A 96 -19.75 -10.07 7.55
N PHE A 97 -18.87 -10.34 6.59
CA PHE A 97 -17.75 -11.27 6.76
C PHE A 97 -16.83 -10.84 7.92
N LEU A 98 -16.30 -9.62 7.90
CA LEU A 98 -15.39 -9.13 8.95
C LEU A 98 -16.04 -9.10 10.34
N LYS A 99 -17.35 -8.80 10.43
CA LYS A 99 -18.11 -8.90 11.69
C LYS A 99 -18.17 -10.33 12.23
N SER A 100 -18.21 -11.33 11.35
CA SER A 100 -18.32 -12.74 11.73
C SER A 100 -17.02 -13.32 12.28
N VAL A 101 -15.85 -12.78 11.90
CA VAL A 101 -14.54 -13.30 12.34
C VAL A 101 -14.16 -12.81 13.74
N LYS A 102 -14.94 -11.92 14.37
CA LYS A 102 -14.73 -11.37 15.74
C LYS A 102 -13.32 -10.83 16.06
N GLY A 103 -12.50 -10.56 15.04
CA GLY A 103 -11.10 -10.18 15.25
C GLY A 103 -10.23 -11.32 15.76
N ASP A 104 -10.71 -12.57 15.72
CA ASP A 104 -9.87 -13.73 15.95
C ASP A 104 -8.88 -13.84 14.78
N PRO A 105 -7.61 -14.19 15.03
CA PRO A 105 -6.69 -14.51 13.94
C PRO A 105 -7.25 -15.72 13.18
N ALA A 106 -7.10 -15.73 11.86
CA ALA A 106 -7.37 -16.93 11.07
C ALA A 106 -6.65 -18.14 11.70
N PRO A 107 -7.32 -19.32 11.78
CA PRO A 107 -6.76 -20.51 12.44
C PRO A 107 -5.36 -20.87 11.94
#